data_AF-A0A350CRS2-F1
#
_entry.id   AF-A0A350CRS2-F1
#
_cell.length_a   1.000
_cell.length_b   1.000
_cell.length_c   1.000
_cell.angle_alpha   90.00
_cell.angle_beta   90.00
_cell.angle_gamma   90.00
#
_symmetry.space_group_name_H-M   'P 1'
#
loop_
_entity.id
_entity.type
_entity.pdbx_description
1 polymer ?
#
loop_
_entity_poly.entity_id
_entity_poly.type
_entity_poly.pdbx_seq_one_letter_code
_entity_poly.pdbx_strand_id
1 'polypeptide(L)'
;RRQARKIFGGAGSRAQAGVRRAHGILQGRPRWEQAILVALWAAAALLMALLAYLLVLIPLTPGVDDLKQVTTARPSVIMSSDGRELGTFEQGLQERVKLSQVSPHVVAALISTEDHR
;
A
#
# COMPACT_ATOMS: atom_id res chain seq x y z
N ARG A 1 -12.52 -12.67 31.66
CA ARG A 1 -12.56 -13.70 30.57
C ARG A 1 -13.95 -14.29 30.26
N ARG A 2 -15.07 -13.85 30.88
CA ARG A 2 -16.44 -14.38 30.57
C ARG A 2 -17.32 -13.48 29.68
N GLN A 3 -16.94 -12.22 29.45
CA GLN A 3 -17.73 -11.25 28.67
C GLN A 3 -17.57 -11.36 27.15
N ALA A 4 -16.40 -11.80 26.66
CA ALA A 4 -16.13 -11.94 25.23
C ALA A 4 -17.02 -13.00 24.53
N ARG A 5 -17.47 -14.03 25.26
CA ARG A 5 -18.34 -15.08 24.69
C ARG A 5 -19.77 -14.61 24.39
N LYS A 6 -20.27 -13.54 25.03
CA LYS A 6 -21.63 -13.02 24.77
C LYS A 6 -21.73 -12.24 23.46
N ILE A 7 -20.64 -11.65 22.98
CA ILE A 7 -20.61 -10.89 21.73
C ILE A 7 -20.69 -11.84 20.52
N PHE A 8 -19.96 -12.96 20.57
CA PHE A 8 -20.00 -13.98 19.51
C PHE A 8 -21.24 -14.89 19.58
N GLY A 9 -21.81 -15.15 20.77
CA GLY A 9 -23.02 -15.95 20.92
C GLY A 9 -24.30 -15.28 20.38
N GLY A 10 -24.35 -13.95 20.37
CA GLY A 10 -25.48 -13.18 19.81
C GLY A 10 -25.44 -13.02 18.29
N ALA A 11 -24.27 -13.18 17.66
CA ALA A 11 -24.11 -13.06 16.21
C ALA A 11 -24.75 -14.24 15.46
N GLY A 12 -24.58 -15.47 15.96
CA GLY A 12 -25.16 -16.67 15.35
C GLY A 12 -26.69 -16.72 15.39
N SER A 13 -27.30 -16.28 16.50
CA SER A 13 -28.76 -16.28 16.64
C SER A 13 -29.45 -15.18 15.82
N ARG A 14 -28.80 -14.01 15.67
CA ARG A 14 -29.27 -12.93 14.78
C ARG A 14 -29.09 -13.27 13.30
N ALA A 15 -28.00 -13.94 12.94
CA ALA A 15 -27.78 -14.42 11.58
C ALA A 15 -28.86 -15.44 11.17
N GLN A 16 -29.19 -16.40 12.03
CA GLN A 16 -30.25 -17.38 11.75
C GLN A 16 -31.66 -16.77 11.69
N ALA A 17 -31.94 -15.77 12.54
CA ALA A 17 -33.21 -15.03 12.48
C ALA A 17 -33.33 -14.17 11.19
N GLY A 18 -32.22 -13.62 10.69
CA GLY A 18 -32.16 -12.90 9.43
C GLY A 18 -32.43 -13.80 8.22
N VAL A 19 -31.83 -15.00 8.18
CA VAL A 19 -32.03 -15.98 7.10
C VAL A 19 -33.50 -16.44 7.01
N ARG A 20 -34.15 -16.67 8.16
CA ARG A 20 -35.58 -17.03 8.22
C ARG A 20 -36.49 -15.89 7.73
N ARG A 21 -36.17 -14.63 8.06
CA ARG A 21 -36.87 -13.45 7.53
C ARG A 21 -36.65 -13.26 6.04
N ALA A 22 -35.43 -13.45 5.56
CA ALA A 22 -35.09 -13.35 4.14
C ALA A 22 -35.86 -14.39 3.31
N HIS A 23 -36.01 -15.62 3.82
CA HIS A 23 -36.85 -16.64 3.17
C HIS A 23 -38.32 -16.23 3.09
N GLY A 24 -38.88 -15.53 4.10
CA GLY A 24 -40.25 -15.03 4.07
C GLY A 24 -40.50 -13.92 3.03
N ILE A 25 -39.49 -13.08 2.75
CA ILE A 25 -39.57 -12.02 1.72
C ILE A 25 -39.55 -12.63 0.30
N LEU A 26 -38.95 -13.81 0.14
CA LEU A 26 -38.79 -14.48 -1.14
C LEU A 26 -40.00 -15.37 -1.49
N GLN A 27 -40.81 -15.83 -0.53
CA GLN A 27 -41.82 -16.88 -0.70
C GLN A 27 -43.07 -16.56 -1.57
N GLY A 28 -43.16 -15.37 -2.18
CA GLY A 28 -44.25 -15.00 -3.09
C GLY A 28 -43.82 -14.48 -4.47
N ARG A 29 -42.51 -14.48 -4.77
CA ARG A 29 -41.95 -13.85 -5.98
C ARG A 29 -41.50 -14.89 -7.02
N PRO A 30 -41.63 -14.59 -8.33
CA PRO A 30 -41.21 -15.51 -9.38
C PRO A 30 -39.69 -15.76 -9.29
N ARG A 31 -39.25 -16.98 -9.68
CA ARG A 31 -37.87 -17.48 -9.47
C ARG A 31 -36.76 -16.57 -10.01
N TRP A 32 -37.04 -15.79 -11.05
CA TRP A 32 -36.07 -14.87 -11.66
C TRP A 32 -35.83 -13.62 -10.81
N GLU A 33 -36.85 -13.07 -10.14
CA GLU A 33 -36.67 -11.95 -9.20
C GLU A 33 -35.82 -12.36 -8.00
N GLN A 34 -36.05 -13.58 -7.50
CA GLN A 34 -35.23 -14.15 -6.42
C GLN A 34 -33.76 -14.28 -6.85
N ALA A 35 -33.51 -14.75 -8.08
CA ALA A 35 -32.17 -14.87 -8.63
C ALA A 35 -31.46 -13.51 -8.76
N ILE A 36 -32.16 -12.48 -9.25
CA ILE A 36 -31.60 -11.11 -9.36
C ILE A 36 -31.26 -10.55 -7.97
N LEU A 37 -32.15 -10.69 -7.00
CA LEU A 37 -31.90 -10.20 -5.64
C LEU A 37 -30.70 -10.90 -5.00
N VAL A 38 -30.60 -12.23 -5.14
CA VAL A 38 -29.45 -13.00 -4.65
C VAL A 38 -28.15 -12.56 -5.34
N ALA A 39 -28.18 -12.35 -6.66
CA ALA A 39 -27.03 -11.89 -7.42
C ALA A 39 -26.56 -10.49 -6.95
N LEU A 40 -27.49 -9.55 -6.71
CA LEU A 40 -27.17 -8.22 -6.21
C LEU A 40 -26.55 -8.26 -4.81
N TRP A 41 -27.10 -9.08 -3.90
CA TRP A 41 -26.52 -9.25 -2.56
C TRP A 41 -25.13 -9.89 -2.62
N ALA A 42 -24.93 -10.88 -3.50
CA ALA A 42 -23.62 -11.49 -3.71
C ALA A 42 -22.59 -10.48 -4.26
N ALA A 43 -22.99 -9.66 -5.24
CA ALA A 43 -22.13 -8.61 -5.79
C ALA A 43 -21.77 -7.56 -4.73
N ALA A 44 -22.74 -7.11 -3.93
CA ALA A 44 -22.49 -6.18 -2.82
C ALA A 44 -21.53 -6.78 -1.78
N ALA A 45 -21.71 -8.06 -1.43
CA ALA A 45 -20.80 -8.75 -0.51
C ALA A 45 -19.38 -8.86 -1.07
N LEU A 46 -19.23 -9.14 -2.37
CA LEU A 46 -17.93 -9.19 -3.05
C LEU A 46 -17.22 -7.83 -3.03
N LEU A 47 -17.93 -6.75 -3.34
CA LEU A 47 -17.38 -5.40 -3.29
C LEU A 47 -16.94 -5.01 -1.87
N MET A 48 -17.75 -5.35 -0.87
CA MET A 48 -17.39 -5.15 0.53
C MET A 48 -16.14 -5.93 0.95
N ALA A 49 -16.01 -7.19 0.50
CA ALA A 49 -14.82 -7.99 0.75
C ALA A 49 -13.57 -7.40 0.08
N LEU A 50 -13.70 -6.92 -1.16
CA LEU A 50 -12.61 -6.25 -1.87
C LEU A 50 -12.17 -4.96 -1.16
N LEU A 51 -13.12 -4.14 -0.72
CA LEU A 51 -12.81 -2.93 0.03
C LEU A 51 -12.09 -3.25 1.35
N ALA A 52 -12.58 -4.24 2.10
CA ALA A 52 -11.91 -4.69 3.32
C ALA A 52 -10.49 -5.20 3.05
N TYR A 53 -10.30 -5.94 1.94
CA TYR A 53 -8.97 -6.38 1.50
C TYR A 53 -8.03 -5.21 1.24
N LEU A 54 -8.47 -4.18 0.50
CA LEU A 54 -7.67 -2.98 0.25
C LEU A 54 -7.31 -2.24 1.56
N LEU A 55 -8.27 -2.08 2.47
CA LEU A 55 -8.04 -1.41 3.76
C LEU A 55 -7.01 -2.14 4.64
N VAL A 56 -6.92 -3.46 4.53
CA VAL A 56 -5.88 -4.26 5.20
C VAL A 56 -4.55 -4.16 4.45
N LEU A 57 -4.59 -4.14 3.12
CA LEU A 57 -3.39 -4.15 2.28
C LEU A 57 -2.61 -2.82 2.36
N ILE A 58 -3.30 -1.67 2.36
CA ILE A 58 -2.68 -0.34 2.40
C ILE A 58 -1.69 -0.18 3.57
N PRO A 59 -2.05 -0.42 4.84
CA PRO A 59 -1.11 -0.27 5.95
C PRO A 59 -0.04 -1.37 6.00
N LEU A 60 -0.29 -2.53 5.37
CA LEU A 60 0.66 -3.64 5.35
C LEU A 60 1.67 -3.52 4.20
N THR A 61 1.39 -2.70 3.19
CA THR A 61 2.25 -2.50 2.02
C THR A 61 3.08 -1.24 2.20
N PRO A 62 4.42 -1.33 2.27
CA PRO A 62 5.27 -0.15 2.33
C PRO A 62 5.05 0.75 1.11
N GLY A 63 5.19 2.05 1.30
CA GLY A 63 4.96 3.03 0.24
C GLY A 63 5.98 2.87 -0.89
N VAL A 64 5.61 3.30 -2.11
CA VAL A 64 6.51 3.26 -3.28
C VAL A 64 7.80 4.05 -3.02
N ASP A 65 7.72 5.13 -2.24
CA ASP A 65 8.89 5.94 -1.88
C ASP A 65 9.83 5.22 -0.90
N ASP A 66 9.30 4.36 -0.02
CA ASP A 66 10.10 3.50 0.85
C ASP A 66 10.86 2.46 0.03
N LEU A 67 10.20 1.85 -0.96
CA LEU A 67 10.82 0.91 -1.91
C LEU A 67 11.93 1.57 -2.74
N LYS A 68 11.74 2.83 -3.16
CA LYS A 68 12.76 3.60 -3.87
C LYS A 68 13.97 3.90 -3.00
N GLN A 69 13.75 4.30 -1.74
CA GLN A 69 14.85 4.51 -0.79
C GLN A 69 15.67 3.25 -0.53
N VAL A 70 15.00 2.09 -0.38
CA VAL A 70 15.69 0.79 -0.21
C VAL A 70 16.44 0.39 -1.48
N THR A 71 15.91 0.72 -2.66
CA THR A 71 16.61 0.50 -3.94
C THR A 71 17.85 1.39 -4.05
N THR A 72 17.76 2.66 -3.66
CA THR A 72 18.93 3.55 -3.57
C THR A 72 19.96 3.02 -2.57
N ALA A 73 19.52 2.41 -1.46
CA ALA A 73 20.40 1.80 -0.47
C ALA A 73 21.05 0.48 -0.92
N ARG A 74 20.57 -0.13 -2.03
CA ARG A 74 21.20 -1.29 -2.67
C ARG A 74 21.79 -0.86 -4.01
N PRO A 75 22.97 -0.24 -3.99
CA PRO A 75 23.57 0.26 -5.20
C PRO A 75 23.98 -0.89 -6.14
N SER A 76 23.97 -0.63 -7.44
CA SER A 76 24.40 -1.61 -8.44
C SER A 76 25.92 -1.69 -8.48
N VAL A 77 26.49 -2.90 -8.50
CA VAL A 77 27.94 -3.10 -8.52
C VAL A 77 28.43 -3.28 -9.97
N ILE A 78 29.44 -2.50 -10.36
CA ILE A 78 30.13 -2.63 -11.64
C ILE A 78 31.20 -3.71 -11.49
N MET A 79 31.11 -4.76 -12.30
CA MET A 79 32.05 -5.88 -12.30
C MET A 79 32.88 -5.85 -13.58
N SER A 80 34.16 -6.19 -13.46
CA SER A 80 35.03 -6.45 -14.59
C SER A 80 34.73 -7.84 -15.18
N SER A 81 35.15 -8.08 -16.42
CA SER A 81 34.97 -9.37 -17.10
C SER A 81 35.65 -10.56 -16.41
N ASP A 82 36.64 -10.29 -15.55
CA ASP A 82 37.34 -11.26 -14.71
C ASP A 82 36.67 -11.46 -13.33
N GLY A 83 35.51 -10.84 -13.09
CA GLY A 83 34.72 -11.00 -11.86
C GLY A 83 35.16 -10.13 -10.69
N ARG A 84 36.10 -9.20 -10.90
CA ARG A 84 36.50 -8.23 -9.87
C ARG A 84 35.52 -7.06 -9.80
N GLU A 85 35.19 -6.63 -8.59
CA GLU A 85 34.42 -5.41 -8.35
C GLU A 85 35.26 -4.18 -8.74
N LEU A 86 34.76 -3.39 -9.70
CA LEU A 86 35.37 -2.15 -10.15
C LEU A 86 34.86 -0.92 -9.38
N GLY A 87 33.69 -1.07 -8.75
CA GLY A 87 33.06 -0.02 -7.98
C GLY A 87 31.56 -0.19 -7.99
N THR A 88 30.89 0.78 -7.39
CA THR A 88 29.47 0.70 -7.11
C THR A 88 28.79 1.96 -7.61
N PHE A 89 27.77 1.79 -8.45
CA PHE A 89 26.92 2.87 -8.96
C PHE A 89 25.77 3.06 -7.98
N GLU A 90 25.91 4.07 -7.13
CA GLU A 90 24.83 4.56 -6.29
C GLU A 90 24.10 5.70 -7.01
N GLN A 91 22.78 5.63 -7.06
CA GLN A 91 21.96 6.76 -7.48
C GLN A 91 21.77 7.69 -6.27
N GLY A 92 22.88 8.25 -5.75
CA GLY A 92 22.93 8.88 -4.42
C GLY A 92 23.64 10.24 -4.34
N LEU A 93 23.00 11.16 -3.61
CA LEU A 93 23.49 12.44 -3.06
C LEU A 93 23.75 13.62 -4.03
N GLN A 94 22.74 14.01 -4.82
CA GLN A 94 22.64 15.40 -5.30
C GLN A 94 21.36 16.05 -4.79
N GLU A 95 21.53 17.03 -3.91
CA GLU A 95 20.46 17.93 -3.51
C GLU A 95 20.50 19.18 -4.40
N ARG A 96 19.36 19.51 -5.03
CA ARG A 96 19.21 20.73 -5.82
C ARG A 96 19.05 21.92 -4.87
N VAL A 97 20.18 22.50 -4.46
CA VAL A 97 20.20 23.71 -3.63
C VAL A 97 20.26 24.98 -4.49
N LYS A 98 19.60 26.05 -4.05
CA LYS A 98 19.75 27.38 -4.67
C LYS A 98 21.10 27.97 -4.27
N LEU A 99 21.73 28.76 -5.15
CA LEU A 99 23.01 29.40 -4.84
C LEU A 99 22.96 30.27 -3.57
N SER A 100 21.81 30.88 -3.28
CA SER A 100 21.57 31.65 -2.05
C SER A 100 21.58 30.82 -0.76
N GLN A 101 21.48 29.49 -0.86
CA GLN A 101 21.53 28.56 0.27
C GLN A 101 22.95 27.99 0.47
N VAL A 102 23.86 28.24 -0.47
CA VAL A 102 25.27 27.84 -0.37
C VAL A 102 26.02 28.91 0.42
N SER A 103 26.84 28.48 1.38
CA SER A 103 27.66 29.40 2.18
C SER A 103 28.57 30.25 1.28
N PRO A 104 28.68 31.58 1.51
CA PRO A 104 29.59 32.44 0.76
C PRO A 104 31.05 31.97 0.81
N HIS A 105 31.46 31.34 1.92
CA HIS A 105 32.81 30.79 2.07
C HIS A 105 33.09 29.62 1.14
N VAL A 106 32.07 28.78 0.86
CA VAL A 106 32.20 27.65 -0.08
C VAL A 106 32.32 28.16 -1.50
N VAL A 107 31.50 29.16 -1.88
CA VAL A 107 31.58 29.79 -3.20
C VAL A 107 32.95 30.44 -3.40
N ALA A 108 33.44 31.20 -2.42
CA ALA A 108 34.77 31.82 -2.50
C ALA A 108 35.91 30.79 -2.64
N ALA A 109 35.83 29.68 -1.90
CA ALA A 109 36.83 28.61 -1.98
C ALA A 109 36.81 27.87 -3.32
N LEU A 110 35.63 27.62 -3.89
CA LEU A 110 35.49 27.01 -5.22
C LEU A 110 36.04 27.93 -6.31
N ILE A 111 35.70 29.23 -6.25
CA ILE A 111 36.25 30.22 -7.19
C ILE A 111 37.77 30.24 -7.07
N SER A 112 38.33 30.35 -5.87
CA SER A 112 39.79 30.48 -5.72
C SER A 112 40.59 29.25 -6.15
N THR A 113 39.95 28.07 -6.26
CA THR A 113 40.60 26.81 -6.66
C THR A 113 40.39 26.46 -8.12
N GLU A 114 39.30 26.94 -8.73
CA GLU A 114 38.88 26.49 -10.07
C GLU A 114 38.90 27.62 -11.11
N ASP A 115 38.74 28.88 -10.70
CA ASP A 115 38.79 30.04 -11.58
C ASP A 115 39.74 31.12 -11.04
N HIS A 116 40.85 31.32 -11.75
CA HIS A 116 41.88 32.32 -11.41
C HIS A 116 41.76 33.63 -12.21
N ARG A 117 40.63 33.87 -12.89
CA ARG A 117 40.44 35.03 -13.78
C ARG A 117 40.26 36.36 -13.06
#